data_AF-A0A382HG83-F1
#
_entry.id   AF-A0A382HG83-F1
#
_cell.length_a   1.000
_cell.length_b   1.000
_cell.length_c   1.000
_cell.angle_alpha   90.00
_cell.angle_beta   90.00
_cell.angle_gamma   90.00
#
_symmetry.space_group_name_H-M   'P 1'
#
loop_
_entity.id
_entity.type
_entity.pdbx_description
1 polymer ?
#
loop_
_entity_poly.entity_id
_entity_poly.type
_entity_poly.pdbx_seq_one_letter_code
_entity_poly.pdbx_strand_id
1 'polypeptide(L)' 'MSWIDISVPIQNGMVHWPGDPGFEARLKKTIGDENSSPCNLTYMNMSAHSGTHMDAPRHFIAEGAT' A
#
# COMPACT_ATOMS: atom_id res chain seq x y z
N MET A 1 0.56 -27.10 13.34
CA MET A 1 1.13 -26.46 12.13
C MET A 1 1.29 -24.97 12.40
N SER A 2 2.40 -24.37 11.99
CA SER A 2 2.61 -22.91 12.02
C SER A 2 2.18 -22.29 10.70
N TRP A 3 1.77 -21.03 10.73
CA TRP A 3 1.51 -20.26 9.52
C TRP A 3 2.82 -19.96 8.78
N ILE A 4 2.74 -19.93 7.44
CA ILE A 4 3.81 -19.48 6.56
C ILE A 4 3.30 -18.24 5.84
N ASP A 5 4.00 -17.12 5.99
CA ASP A 5 3.73 -15.90 5.22
C ASP A 5 4.37 -16.02 3.84
N ILE A 6 3.59 -15.68 2.82
CA ILE A 6 3.99 -15.71 1.40
C ILE A 6 3.89 -14.32 0.75
N SER A 7 3.63 -13.29 1.56
CA SER A 7 3.47 -11.91 1.10
C SER A 7 4.83 -11.24 0.98
N VAL A 8 5.04 -10.44 -0.07
CA VAL A 8 6.23 -9.59 -0.15
C VAL A 8 6.05 -8.33 0.72
N PRO A 9 7.10 -7.84 1.39
CA PRO A 9 7.02 -6.58 2.12
C PRO A 9 6.69 -5.39 1.20
N ILE A 10 5.84 -4.49 1.68
CA ILE A 10 5.51 -3.23 1.01
C ILE A 10 6.37 -2.11 1.59
N GLN A 11 7.12 -1.41 0.73
CA GLN A 11 8.04 -0.35 1.14
C GLN A 11 8.29 0.67 0.03
N ASN A 12 8.66 1.89 0.41
CA ASN A 12 9.04 2.93 -0.56
C ASN A 12 10.21 2.45 -1.41
N GLY A 13 10.13 2.72 -2.72
CA GLY A 13 11.15 2.29 -3.68
C GLY A 13 11.10 0.81 -4.05
N MET A 14 10.06 0.07 -3.65
CA MET A 14 9.84 -1.29 -4.16
C MET A 14 9.56 -1.28 -5.67
N VAL A 15 9.80 -2.43 -6.30
CA VAL A 15 9.49 -2.62 -7.72
C VAL A 15 7.99 -2.41 -7.95
N HIS A 16 7.65 -1.78 -9.06
CA HIS A 16 6.26 -1.54 -9.48
C HIS A 16 6.21 -1.55 -11.02
N TRP A 17 5.00 -1.60 -11.56
CA TRP A 17 4.82 -1.60 -13.01
C TRP A 17 5.24 -0.26 -13.63
N PRO A 18 5.97 -0.24 -14.76
CA PRO A 18 6.34 1.01 -15.42
C PRO A 18 5.11 1.83 -15.81
N GLY A 19 4.99 3.04 -15.27
CA GLY A 19 3.88 3.97 -15.52
C GLY A 19 2.79 3.98 -14.43
N ASP A 20 2.76 2.97 -13.56
CA ASP A 20 1.88 2.96 -12.38
C ASP A 20 2.46 3.82 -11.24
N PRO A 21 1.63 4.31 -10.31
CA PRO A 21 2.13 4.94 -9.09
C PRO A 21 2.89 3.92 -8.25
N GLY A 22 4.15 4.21 -7.93
CA GLY A 22 4.90 3.46 -6.93
C GLY A 22 4.28 3.58 -5.54
N PHE A 23 4.57 2.61 -4.66
CA PHE A 23 4.14 2.71 -3.26
C PHE A 23 4.81 3.90 -2.57
N GLU A 24 3.99 4.72 -1.92
CA GLU A 24 4.42 5.84 -1.10
C GLU A 24 3.81 5.76 0.30
N ALA A 25 4.65 5.65 1.31
CA ALA A 25 4.33 5.87 2.71
C ALA A 25 5.14 7.02 3.27
N ARG A 26 4.48 7.92 4.00
CA ARG A 26 5.13 9.02 4.71
C ARG A 26 4.40 9.34 6.01
N LEU A 27 5.15 9.75 7.03
CA LEU A 27 4.55 10.28 8.25
C LEU A 27 3.82 11.59 7.91
N LYS A 28 2.52 11.59 8.18
CA LYS A 28 1.67 12.77 8.14
C LYS A 28 1.70 13.52 9.47
N LYS A 29 1.87 12.79 10.58
CA LYS A 29 2.10 13.32 11.93
C LYS A 29 3.11 12.45 12.64
N THR A 30 3.89 13.08 13.51
CA THR A 30 4.84 12.39 14.38
C THR A 30 4.36 12.56 15.81
N ILE A 31 4.41 11.50 16.61
CA ILE A 31 4.09 11.59 18.03
C ILE A 31 4.97 12.63 18.71
N GLY A 32 4.37 13.58 19.43
CA GLY A 32 5.09 14.67 20.08
C GLY A 32 5.64 15.74 19.12
N ASP A 33 5.09 15.86 17.91
CA ASP A 33 5.36 17.00 17.01
C ASP A 33 4.93 18.35 17.63
N GLU A 34 5.11 19.47 16.91
CA GLU A 34 4.81 20.81 17.45
C GLU A 34 3.35 21.00 17.88
N ASN A 35 2.44 20.15 17.38
CA ASN A 35 1.03 20.14 17.76
C ASN A 35 0.72 19.14 18.88
N SER A 36 1.75 18.54 19.48
CA SER A 36 1.67 17.49 20.49
C SER A 36 0.81 16.31 20.04
N SER A 37 0.97 15.88 18.78
CA SER A 37 0.21 14.75 18.25
C SER A 37 0.39 13.50 19.12
N PRO A 38 -0.68 12.75 19.44
CA PRO A 38 -0.61 11.62 20.37
C PRO A 38 -0.12 10.32 19.71
N CYS A 39 0.13 10.34 18.39
CA CYS A 39 0.51 9.15 17.63
C CYS A 39 1.32 9.51 16.39
N ASN A 40 2.01 8.49 15.86
CA ASN A 40 2.53 8.52 14.50
C ASN A 40 1.38 8.18 13.54
N LEU A 41 1.11 9.05 12.58
CA LEU A 41 0.09 8.84 11.56
C LEU A 41 0.78 8.73 10.21
N THR A 42 0.65 7.59 9.55
CA THR A 42 1.21 7.37 8.21
C THR A 42 0.14 7.58 7.14
N TYR A 43 0.47 8.39 6.12
CA TYR A 43 -0.26 8.43 4.87
C TYR A 43 0.33 7.38 3.92
N MET A 44 -0.53 6.64 3.22
CA MET A 44 -0.13 5.67 2.20
C MET A 44 -0.87 5.92 0.88
N ASN A 45 -0.17 5.75 -0.24
CA ASN A 45 -0.70 5.80 -1.59
C ASN A 45 -0.06 4.68 -2.41
N MET A 46 -0.85 3.93 -3.19
CA MET A 46 -0.35 2.80 -3.98
C MET A 46 -1.32 2.36 -5.07
N SER A 47 -0.80 1.73 -6.12
CA SER A 47 -1.61 0.91 -7.04
C SER A 47 -2.13 -0.33 -6.31
N ALA A 48 -3.37 -0.73 -6.57
CA ALA A 48 -3.94 -1.98 -6.08
C ALA A 48 -3.16 -3.22 -6.60
N HIS A 49 -2.37 -3.04 -7.65
CA HIS A 49 -1.54 -4.07 -8.28
C HIS A 49 -0.08 -4.05 -7.79
N SER A 50 0.15 -3.59 -6.55
CA SER A 50 1.50 -3.57 -5.93
C SER A 50 1.71 -4.74 -4.96
N GLY A 51 2.87 -5.39 -5.03
CA GLY A 51 3.21 -6.50 -4.15
C GLY A 51 2.31 -7.73 -4.32
N THR A 52 2.11 -8.50 -3.25
CA THR A 52 1.19 -9.66 -3.26
C THR A 52 -0.24 -9.13 -3.21
N HIS A 53 -1.01 -9.33 -4.29
CA HIS A 53 -2.36 -8.76 -4.44
C HIS A 53 -3.31 -9.74 -5.14
N MET A 54 -4.57 -9.32 -5.30
CA MET A 54 -5.58 -10.03 -6.10
C MET A 54 -6.32 -9.06 -7.00
N ASP A 55 -6.60 -9.51 -8.23
CA ASP A 55 -7.38 -8.75 -9.19
C ASP A 55 -8.87 -9.07 -9.07
N ALA A 56 -9.69 -8.03 -8.99
CA ALA A 56 -11.13 -8.15 -9.16
C ALA A 56 -11.49 -8.25 -10.66
N PRO A 57 -12.62 -8.87 -11.03
CA PRO A 57 -13.07 -8.93 -12.43
C PRO A 57 -13.12 -7.56 -13.13
N ARG A 58 -13.45 -6.48 -12.40
CA ARG A 58 -13.48 -5.11 -12.93
C ARG A 58 -12.14 -4.65 -13.51
N HIS A 59 -11.02 -5.27 -13.13
CA HIS A 59 -9.70 -4.93 -13.66
C HIS A 59 -9.60 -5.19 -15.19
N PHE A 60 -10.28 -6.22 -15.70
CA PHE A 60 -10.23 -6.60 -17.12
C PHE A 60 -11.60 -6.59 -17.81
N ILE A 61 -12.69 -6.60 -17.05
CA ILE A 61 -14.06 -6.62 -17.56
C ILE A 61 -14.72 -5.31 -17.20
N ALA A 62 -15.10 -4.52 -18.21
CA ALA A 62 -15.65 -3.18 -18.03
C ALA A 62 -16.84 -3.14 -17.05
N GLU A 63 -17.68 -4.18 -17.01
CA GLU A 63 -18.80 -4.31 -16.05
C GLU A 63 -18.61 -5.44 -15.04
N GLY A 64 -17.35 -5.80 -14.75
CA GLY A 64 -17.03 -6.79 -13.72
C GLY A 64 -17.38 -6.32 -12.31
N ALA A 65 -17.47 -7.27 -11.38
CA ALA A 65 -17.58 -6.95 -9.96
C ALA A 65 -16.25 -6.38 -9.42
N THR A 66 -16.36 -5.50 -8.44
CA THR A 66 -15.25 -4.97 -7.63
C THR A 66 -15.12 -5.74 -6.33
#